data_AF-A0A2V7BMM3-F1
#
_entry.id   AF-A0A2V7BMM3-F1
#
_cell.length_a   1.000
_cell.length_b   1.000
_cell.length_c   1.000
_cell.angle_alpha   90.00
_cell.angle_beta   90.00
_cell.angle_gamma   90.00
#
_symmetry.space_group_name_H-M   'P 1'
#
loop_
_entity.id
_entity.type
_entity.pdbx_description
1 polymer ?
#
loop_
_entity_poly.entity_id
_entity_poly.type
_entity_poly.pdbx_seq_one_letter_code
_entity_poly.pdbx_strand_id
1 'polypeptide(L)' 'MVLYGLHDAMLKALPGNPLAPALAESWTVSPDGLTYEFVLRRGVKFHNGEPVTAEDVKFSFERYRG' A
#
# COMPACT_ATOMS: atom_id res chain seq x y z
N MET A 1 -16.54 7.35 1.65
CA MET A 1 -15.87 8.40 0.82
C MET A 1 -14.80 9.17 1.62
N VAL A 2 -15.05 9.54 2.87
CA VAL A 2 -14.09 10.27 3.73
C VAL A 2 -12.73 9.57 3.88
N LEU A 3 -12.72 8.26 4.15
CA LEU A 3 -11.46 7.51 4.31
C LEU A 3 -10.54 7.57 3.09
N TYR A 4 -11.11 7.65 1.89
CA TYR A 4 -10.37 7.73 0.63
C TYR A 4 -9.65 9.08 0.43
N GLY A 5 -10.15 10.14 1.07
CA GLY A 5 -9.51 11.45 1.08
C GLY A 5 -8.50 11.65 2.22
N LEU A 6 -8.52 10.78 3.23
CA LEU A 6 -7.66 10.88 4.41
C LEU A 6 -6.51 9.86 4.41
N HIS A 7 -6.72 8.69 3.81
CA HIS A 7 -5.77 7.58 3.78
C HIS A 7 -5.40 7.21 2.35
N ASP A 8 -4.27 6.52 2.23
CA ASP A 8 -3.87 5.85 1.01
C ASP A 8 -3.71 4.33 1.27
N ALA A 9 -3.81 3.53 0.21
CA ALA A 9 -3.69 2.08 0.24
C ALA A 9 -2.44 1.63 -0.52
N MET A 10 -2.07 0.35 -0.41
CA MET A 10 -0.97 -0.21 -1.20
C MET A 10 -1.25 -0.10 -2.70
N LEU A 11 -2.48 -0.44 -3.11
CA LEU A 11 -3.00 -0.32 -4.47
C LEU A 11 -4.40 0.31 -4.44
N LYS A 12 -4.80 0.95 -5.53
CA LYS A 12 -6.12 1.56 -5.68
C LYS A 12 -6.81 1.08 -6.95
N ALA A 13 -8.10 0.79 -6.85
CA ALA A 13 -8.93 0.56 -8.02
C ALA A 13 -9.23 1.91 -8.70
N LEU A 14 -8.77 2.06 -9.94
CA LEU A 14 -9.07 3.20 -10.81
C LEU A 14 -9.85 2.73 -12.06
N PRO A 15 -10.58 3.63 -12.74
CA PRO A 15 -11.22 3.28 -14.01
C PRO A 15 -10.22 2.69 -15.01
N GLY A 16 -10.51 1.47 -15.49
CA GLY A 16 -9.63 0.75 -16.43
C GLY A 16 -8.39 0.08 -15.83
N ASN A 17 -8.09 0.30 -14.54
CA ASN A 17 -7.02 -0.40 -13.84
C ASN A 17 -7.43 -0.72 -12.39
N PRO A 18 -7.91 -1.94 -12.11
CA PRO A 18 -8.35 -2.32 -10.78
C PRO A 18 -7.21 -2.43 -9.75
N LEU A 19 -5.94 -2.46 -10.20
CA LEU A 19 -4.75 -2.59 -9.36
C LEU A 19 -3.76 -1.45 -9.65
N ALA A 20 -4.24 -0.20 -9.68
CA ALA A 20 -3.35 0.93 -9.96
C ALA A 20 -2.35 1.17 -8.80
N PRO A 21 -1.08 1.50 -9.09
CA PRO A 21 -0.09 1.85 -8.08
C PRO A 21 -0.54 3.02 -7.19
N ALA A 22 -0.34 2.88 -5.88
CA ALA A 22 -0.69 3.89 -4.88
C ALA A 22 0.50 4.10 -3.92
N LEU A 23 0.46 3.66 -2.65
CA LEU A 23 1.64 3.70 -1.78
C LEU A 23 2.78 2.79 -2.29
N ALA A 24 2.43 1.65 -2.91
CA ALA A 24 3.37 0.84 -3.66
C ALA A 24 3.55 1.43 -5.07
N GLU A 25 4.80 1.62 -5.50
CA GLU A 25 5.12 2.03 -6.87
C GLU A 25 5.19 0.85 -7.84
N SER A 26 5.57 -0.33 -7.33
CA SER A 26 5.63 -1.57 -8.09
C SER A 26 5.51 -2.77 -7.15
N TRP A 27 5.24 -3.93 -7.73
CA TRP A 27 5.27 -5.20 -7.03
C TRP A 27 5.62 -6.35 -7.97
N THR A 28 6.14 -7.42 -7.39
CA THR A 28 6.34 -8.70 -8.08
C THR A 28 5.49 -9.78 -7.41
N VAL A 29 5.21 -10.85 -8.16
CA VAL A 29 4.45 -12.00 -7.69
C VAL A 29 5.28 -13.24 -7.97
N SER A 30 5.42 -14.11 -6.97
CA SER A 30 6.11 -15.39 -7.13
C SER A 30 5.37 -16.29 -8.14
N PRO A 31 6.06 -17.26 -8.78
CA PRO A 31 5.43 -18.16 -9.74
C PRO A 31 4.25 -18.97 -9.20
N ASP A 32 4.24 -19.28 -7.89
CA ASP A 32 3.15 -19.98 -7.21
C ASP A 32 1.99 -19.05 -6.79
N GLY A 33 2.14 -17.74 -6.96
CA GLY A 33 1.13 -16.75 -6.60
C GLY A 33 0.93 -16.56 -5.09
N LEU A 34 1.82 -17.09 -4.24
CA LEU A 34 1.68 -17.05 -2.78
C LEU A 34 2.53 -15.97 -2.11
N THR A 35 3.52 -15.42 -2.81
CA THR A 35 4.39 -14.35 -2.29
C THR A 35 4.28 -13.12 -3.19
N TYR A 36 4.07 -11.98 -2.55
CA TYR A 36 4.02 -10.67 -3.19
C TYR A 36 5.07 -9.77 -2.53
N GLU A 37 5.94 -9.20 -3.34
CA GLU A 37 6.93 -8.21 -2.88
C GLU A 37 6.52 -6.85 -3.40
N PHE A 38 6.35 -5.87 -2.51
CA PHE A 38 5.94 -4.52 -2.86
C PHE A 38 7.07 -3.53 -2.60
N VAL A 39 7.30 -2.63 -3.55
CA VAL A 39 8.23 -1.51 -3.38
C VAL A 39 7.43 -0.26 -3.01
N LEU A 40 7.74 0.33 -1.86
CA LEU A 40 7.11 1.57 -1.40
C LEU A 40 7.70 2.78 -2.12
N ARG A 41 6.85 3.75 -2.44
CA ARG A 41 7.29 5.07 -2.93
C ARG A 41 8.21 5.74 -1.90
N ARG A 42 9.31 6.31 -2.37
CA ARG A 42 10.24 7.05 -1.52
C ARG A 42 9.66 8.40 -1.09
N GLY A 43 9.99 8.81 0.14
CA GLY A 43 9.68 10.16 0.65
C GLY A 43 8.21 10.39 1.01
N VAL A 44 7.37 9.36 0.99
CA VAL A 44 5.99 9.44 1.48
C VAL A 44 5.99 9.65 2.99
N LYS A 45 5.09 10.51 3.46
CA LYS A 45 4.95 10.86 4.87
C LYS A 45 3.49 10.78 5.29
N PHE A 46 3.28 10.46 6.55
CA PHE A 46 2.01 10.67 7.22
C PHE A 46 1.72 12.15 7.41
N HIS A 47 0.47 12.49 7.73
CA HIS A 47 0.04 13.87 7.95
C HIS A 47 0.76 14.58 9.10
N ASN A 48 1.34 13.82 10.04
CA ASN A 48 2.17 14.35 11.13
C ASN A 48 3.65 14.57 10.73
N GLY A 49 4.03 14.24 9.48
CA GLY A 49 5.38 14.41 8.95
C GLY A 49 6.32 13.21 9.11
N GLU A 50 5.92 12.16 9.83
CA GLU A 50 6.71 10.93 9.95
C GLU A 50 6.76 10.19 8.60
N PRO A 51 7.88 9.55 8.25
CA PRO A 51 7.99 8.77 7.02
C PRO A 51 7.10 7.52 7.09
N VAL A 52 6.52 7.14 5.95
CA VAL A 52 5.85 5.83 5.81
C VAL A 52 6.90 4.76 5.54
N THR A 53 6.86 3.68 6.32
CA THR A 53 7.82 2.56 6.27
C THR A 53 7.12 1.22 6.00
N ALA A 54 7.91 0.17 5.76
CA ALA A 54 7.38 -1.17 5.57
C ALA A 54 6.76 -1.73 6.87
N GLU A 55 7.26 -1.28 8.02
CA GLU A 55 6.75 -1.62 9.35
C GLU A 55 5.31 -1.13 9.55
N ASP A 56 4.97 0.05 9.05
CA ASP A 56 3.61 0.61 9.13
C ASP A 56 2.60 -0.18 8.27
N VAL A 57 3.07 -0.63 7.10
CA VAL A 57 2.29 -1.51 6.21
C VAL A 57 2.06 -2.84 6.90
N LYS A 58 3.12 -3.46 7.44
CA LYS A 58 3.04 -4.71 8.21
C LYS A 58 2.06 -4.57 9.37
N PHE A 59 2.19 -3.53 10.19
CA PHE A 59 1.28 -3.25 11.30
C PHE A 59 -0.18 -3.21 10.83
N SER A 60 -0.45 -2.52 9.73
CA SER A 60 -1.81 -2.41 9.18
C SER A 60 -2.37 -3.76 8.74
N PHE A 61 -1.57 -4.59 8.07
CA PHE A 61 -1.97 -5.95 7.67
C PHE A 61 -2.20 -6.85 8.89
N GLU A 62 -1.29 -6.84 9.87
CA GLU A 62 -1.42 -7.62 11.10
C GLU A 62 -2.62 -7.19 11.93
N ARG A 63 -2.92 -5.88 12.00
CA ARG A 63 -4.11 -5.35 12.66
C ARG A 63 -5.41 -5.73 11.95
N TYR A 64 -5.38 -5.85 10.62
CA TYR A 64 -6.55 -6.23 9.83
C TYR A 64 -6.82 -7.74 9.86
N ARG A 65 -5.81 -8.55 10.20
CA ARG A 65 -6.01 -9.98 10.49
C ARG A 65 -6.84 -10.10 11.76
N GLY A 66 -8.15 -10.27 11.59
CA GLY A 66 -9.04 -10.78 12.62
C GLY A 66 -8.65 -12.18 13.03
#